data_AF-A0A7L3NNK1-F1
#
_entry.id   AF-A0A7L3NNK1-F1
#
_cell.length_a   1.000
_cell.length_b   1.000
_cell.length_c   1.000
_cell.angle_alpha   90.00
_cell.angle_beta   90.00
_cell.angle_gamma   90.00
#
_symmetry.space_group_name_H-M   'P 1'
#
loop_
_entity.id
_entity.type
_entity.pdbx_description
1 polymer ?
#
loop_
_entity_poly.entity_id
_entity_poly.type
_entity_poly.pdbx_seq_one_letter_code
_entity_poly.pdbx_strand_id
1 'polypeptide(L)'
;LVKTHNLLTTRNYIFGYHPHGIMGLGAFCNFSTEATGVGQKFPGIRPYLATLAGNFRMPILRDYLMSGGICPVNRDSIDYILSKNGTGNAIIIVVGGAAESLNCTPGKNSVTLKNRKGFVKLALRHGADLVPVYSFGENEVYKQVIFEEGSWGRWVQKKFQKHIGFAPCIFHGRGLFSSNTWGLLPYSKPITTV
;
A
#
# COMPACT_ATOMS: atom_id res chain seq x y z
N LEU A 1 0.19 -1.97 -13.80
CA LEU A 1 -1.11 -1.26 -13.78
C LEU A 1 -1.95 -1.55 -15.01
N VAL A 2 -3.15 -2.10 -14.85
CA VAL A 2 -4.17 -2.30 -15.88
C VAL A 2 -5.34 -1.37 -15.52
N LYS A 3 -5.74 -0.49 -16.43
CA LYS A 3 -6.87 0.42 -16.21
C LYS A 3 -8.15 -0.21 -16.74
N THR A 4 -9.20 -0.22 -15.94
CA THR A 4 -10.50 -0.77 -16.34
C THR A 4 -11.50 0.32 -16.77
N HIS A 5 -11.44 1.51 -16.16
CA HIS A 5 -12.40 2.59 -16.39
C HIS A 5 -11.73 3.97 -16.40
N ASN A 6 -12.34 4.91 -17.14
CA ASN A 6 -11.98 6.32 -17.07
C ASN A 6 -12.48 6.95 -15.77
N LEU A 7 -11.71 7.89 -15.24
CA LEU A 7 -12.06 8.66 -14.05
C LEU A 7 -12.26 10.12 -14.45
N LEU A 8 -13.33 10.73 -13.93
CA LEU A 8 -13.60 12.16 -14.10
C LEU A 8 -12.61 12.98 -13.28
N THR A 9 -11.98 13.98 -13.89
CA THR A 9 -11.04 14.90 -13.22
C THR A 9 -11.73 15.91 -12.30
N THR A 10 -13.06 15.99 -12.37
CA THR A 10 -13.91 16.83 -11.51
C THR A 10 -14.27 16.17 -10.18
N ARG A 11 -13.80 14.93 -9.94
CA ARG A 11 -14.06 14.17 -8.70
C ARG A 11 -12.78 13.78 -7.99
N ASN A 12 -12.91 13.51 -6.69
CA ASN A 12 -11.86 12.94 -5.87
C ASN A 12 -12.17 11.47 -5.57
N TYR A 13 -11.13 10.67 -5.36
CA TYR A 13 -11.24 9.22 -5.26
C TYR A 13 -10.46 8.69 -4.06
N ILE A 14 -10.94 7.60 -3.48
CA ILE A 14 -10.17 6.76 -2.57
C ILE A 14 -10.02 5.38 -3.20
N PHE A 15 -8.78 5.02 -3.50
CA PHE A 15 -8.39 3.75 -4.07
C PHE A 15 -8.14 2.77 -2.91
N GLY A 16 -9.00 1.76 -2.79
CA GLY A 16 -8.86 0.69 -1.81
C GLY A 16 -7.94 -0.40 -2.34
N TYR A 17 -6.64 -0.30 -2.05
CA TYR A 17 -5.62 -1.19 -2.57
C TYR A 17 -5.48 -2.46 -1.73
N HIS A 18 -5.47 -3.62 -2.40
CA HIS A 18 -5.27 -4.92 -1.79
C HIS A 18 -4.49 -5.87 -2.71
N PRO A 19 -3.76 -6.87 -2.16
CA PRO A 19 -3.30 -6.95 -0.78
C PRO A 19 -2.05 -6.06 -0.54
N HIS A 20 -1.68 -5.80 0.71
CA HIS A 20 -0.51 -4.98 1.05
C HIS A 20 0.84 -5.57 0.63
N GLY A 21 0.97 -6.89 0.47
CA GLY A 21 2.28 -7.55 0.36
C GLY A 21 3.19 -7.19 1.56
N ILE A 22 4.49 -7.52 1.49
CA ILE A 22 5.43 -7.16 2.57
C ILE A 22 5.73 -5.66 2.57
N MET A 23 6.04 -5.10 1.39
CA MET A 23 6.43 -3.70 1.21
C MET A 23 5.44 -2.87 0.38
N GLY A 24 4.36 -3.46 -0.15
CA GLY A 24 3.44 -2.77 -1.06
C GLY A 24 4.11 -2.26 -2.32
N LEU A 25 4.96 -3.07 -2.95
CA LEU A 25 5.80 -2.66 -4.08
C LEU A 25 4.96 -2.25 -5.28
N GLY A 26 3.88 -2.96 -5.55
CA GLY A 26 2.90 -2.60 -6.58
C GLY A 26 2.23 -1.27 -6.26
N ALA A 27 1.82 -1.02 -5.02
CA ALA A 27 1.23 0.27 -4.65
C ALA A 27 2.21 1.43 -4.91
N PHE A 28 3.45 1.28 -4.45
CA PHE A 28 4.51 2.26 -4.67
C PHE A 28 4.83 2.45 -6.16
N CYS A 29 5.15 1.38 -6.89
CA CYS A 29 5.53 1.47 -8.30
C CYS A 29 4.39 1.99 -9.19
N ASN A 30 3.13 1.66 -8.90
CA ASN A 30 2.02 2.13 -9.72
C ASN A 30 1.60 3.57 -9.39
N PHE A 31 1.70 4.02 -8.14
CA PHE A 31 1.03 5.26 -7.70
C PHE A 31 1.95 6.30 -7.06
N SER A 32 3.23 5.99 -6.87
CA SER A 32 4.25 6.93 -6.38
C SER A 32 5.35 7.18 -7.40
N THR A 33 5.29 6.52 -8.56
CA THR A 33 6.25 6.65 -9.65
C THR A 33 5.52 6.57 -10.99
N GLU A 34 6.20 6.95 -12.07
CA GLU A 34 5.70 6.77 -13.43
C GLU A 34 6.13 5.43 -14.07
N ALA A 35 6.68 4.49 -13.29
CA ALA A 35 7.21 3.22 -13.81
C ALA A 35 6.18 2.38 -14.59
N THR A 36 4.89 2.59 -14.34
CA THR A 36 3.80 1.89 -15.05
C THR A 36 2.88 2.81 -15.84
N GLY A 37 3.29 4.07 -16.04
CA GLY A 37 2.59 5.08 -16.84
C GLY A 37 1.25 5.50 -16.25
N VAL A 38 1.21 5.78 -14.94
CA VAL A 38 -0.04 6.14 -14.26
C VAL A 38 -0.57 7.48 -14.74
N GLY A 39 0.30 8.45 -15.02
CA GLY A 39 -0.07 9.75 -15.57
C GLY A 39 -0.67 9.65 -16.97
N GLN A 40 -0.20 8.71 -17.81
CA GLN A 40 -0.81 8.47 -19.13
C GLN A 40 -2.12 7.68 -19.03
N LYS A 41 -2.21 6.73 -18.09
CA LYS A 41 -3.43 5.92 -17.90
C LYS A 41 -4.57 6.73 -17.29
N PHE A 42 -4.27 7.60 -16.32
CA PHE A 42 -5.26 8.43 -15.64
C PHE A 42 -4.91 9.91 -15.79
N PRO A 43 -5.03 10.47 -17.01
CA PRO A 43 -4.64 11.85 -17.28
C PRO A 43 -5.45 12.82 -16.42
N GLY A 44 -4.76 13.74 -15.75
CA GLY A 44 -5.37 14.72 -14.85
C GLY A 44 -5.75 14.19 -13.46
N ILE A 45 -5.54 12.89 -13.18
CA ILE A 45 -5.69 12.32 -11.85
C ILE A 45 -4.34 12.33 -11.13
N ARG A 46 -4.30 12.85 -9.91
CA ARG A 46 -3.10 12.96 -9.07
C ARG A 46 -3.13 11.88 -7.99
N PRO A 47 -2.27 10.84 -8.09
CA PRO A 47 -2.20 9.81 -7.07
C PRO A 47 -1.44 10.28 -5.83
N TYR A 48 -1.95 9.92 -4.66
CA TYR A 48 -1.32 10.12 -3.35
C TYR A 48 -1.33 8.81 -2.59
N LEU A 49 -0.20 8.11 -2.54
CA LEU A 49 -0.08 6.88 -1.75
C LEU A 49 0.00 7.22 -0.26
N ALA A 50 -0.93 6.67 0.53
CA ALA A 50 -0.96 6.89 1.97
C ALA A 50 -0.22 5.76 2.70
N THR A 51 0.83 6.11 3.47
CA THR A 51 1.62 5.14 4.26
C THR A 51 1.71 5.54 5.74
N LEU A 52 2.26 4.67 6.59
CA LEU A 52 2.35 4.88 8.03
C LEU A 52 2.96 6.26 8.38
N ALA A 53 2.25 7.04 9.19
CA ALA A 53 2.68 8.40 9.57
C ALA A 53 4.06 8.42 10.26
N GLY A 54 4.47 7.32 10.91
CA GLY A 54 5.80 7.16 11.51
C GLY A 54 6.95 7.30 10.49
N ASN A 55 6.73 6.96 9.22
CA ASN A 55 7.75 7.08 8.18
C ASN A 55 8.18 8.54 7.94
N PHE A 56 7.31 9.50 8.27
CA PHE A 56 7.55 10.93 8.08
C PHE A 56 8.28 11.60 9.25
N ARG A 57 8.67 10.84 10.28
CA ARG A 57 9.46 11.37 11.42
C ARG A 57 10.95 11.47 11.11
N MET A 58 11.44 10.68 10.16
CA MET A 58 12.85 10.68 9.74
C MET A 58 13.02 11.63 8.54
N PRO A 59 13.80 12.73 8.64
CA PRO A 59 13.82 13.77 7.60
C PRO A 59 14.16 13.27 6.19
N ILE A 60 15.21 12.45 6.05
CA ILE A 60 15.63 11.94 4.73
C ILE A 60 14.56 11.02 4.11
N LEU A 61 13.99 10.11 4.91
CA LEU A 61 12.94 9.21 4.44
C LEU A 61 11.65 9.99 4.11
N ARG A 62 11.30 10.97 4.94
CA ARG A 62 10.17 11.87 4.73
C ARG A 62 10.26 12.54 3.36
N ASP A 63 11.38 13.19 3.08
CA ASP A 63 11.54 13.97 1.86
C ASP A 63 11.58 13.05 0.63
N TYR A 64 12.21 11.86 0.74
CA TYR A 64 12.14 10.83 -0.29
C TYR A 64 10.69 10.41 -0.59
N LEU A 65 9.91 10.06 0.43
CA LEU A 65 8.51 9.65 0.26
C LEU A 65 7.66 10.78 -0.32
N MET A 66 7.79 12.00 0.20
CA MET A 66 7.04 13.16 -0.28
C MET A 66 7.38 13.53 -1.73
N SER A 67 8.61 13.30 -2.18
CA SER A 67 9.01 13.51 -3.58
C SER A 67 8.21 12.63 -4.56
N GLY A 68 7.77 11.44 -4.11
CA GLY A 68 6.88 10.53 -4.86
C GLY A 68 5.39 10.76 -4.64
N GLY A 69 4.97 11.89 -4.06
CA GLY A 69 3.56 12.17 -3.76
C GLY A 69 2.97 11.34 -2.62
N ILE A 70 3.81 10.70 -1.80
CA ILE A 70 3.37 9.86 -0.68
C ILE A 70 3.02 10.74 0.51
N CYS A 71 1.91 10.44 1.16
CA CYS A 71 1.41 11.17 2.33
C CYS A 71 1.22 10.24 3.54
N PRO A 72 1.17 10.80 4.77
CA PRO A 72 0.86 9.99 5.94
C PRO A 72 -0.63 9.57 5.92
N VAL A 73 -0.89 8.31 6.26
CA VAL A 73 -2.23 7.74 6.40
C VAL A 73 -2.89 8.18 7.71
N ASN A 74 -3.13 9.48 7.83
CA ASN A 74 -3.87 10.09 8.93
C ASN A 74 -5.06 10.89 8.38
N ARG A 75 -5.98 11.21 9.27
CA ARG A 75 -7.24 11.87 8.90
C ARG A 75 -7.01 13.27 8.34
N ASP A 76 -6.13 14.07 8.95
CA ASP A 76 -5.92 15.47 8.56
C ASP A 76 -5.36 15.59 7.14
N SER A 77 -4.40 14.73 6.78
CA SER A 77 -3.85 14.69 5.43
C SER A 77 -4.86 14.22 4.39
N ILE A 78 -5.66 13.19 4.72
CA ILE A 78 -6.72 12.71 3.82
C ILE A 78 -7.81 13.78 3.66
N ASP A 79 -8.26 14.40 4.76
CA ASP A 79 -9.28 15.44 4.76
C ASP A 79 -8.80 16.66 3.93
N TYR A 80 -7.53 17.06 4.05
CA TYR A 80 -6.96 18.12 3.23
C TYR A 80 -6.96 17.78 1.74
N ILE A 81 -6.47 16.60 1.36
CA ILE A 81 -6.40 16.18 -0.05
C ILE A 81 -7.80 16.10 -0.68
N LEU A 82 -8.79 15.59 0.06
CA LEU A 82 -10.15 15.42 -0.47
C LEU A 82 -10.99 16.70 -0.50
N SER A 83 -10.66 17.72 0.31
CA SER A 83 -11.49 18.92 0.47
C SER A 83 -10.83 20.25 0.09
N LYS A 84 -9.49 20.37 0.20
CA LYS A 84 -8.75 21.62 -0.01
C LYS A 84 -7.81 21.58 -1.21
N ASN A 85 -7.41 20.40 -1.66
CA ASN A 85 -6.46 20.22 -2.77
C ASN A 85 -7.13 20.18 -4.16
N GLY A 86 -8.31 20.79 -4.31
CA GLY A 86 -9.09 20.78 -5.54
C GLY A 86 -9.68 19.41 -5.90
N THR A 87 -9.90 19.18 -7.20
CA THR A 87 -10.45 17.92 -7.74
C THR A 87 -9.40 17.11 -8.50
N GLY A 88 -9.73 15.87 -8.85
CA GLY A 88 -8.83 14.97 -9.57
C GLY A 88 -7.81 14.29 -8.66
N ASN A 89 -8.01 14.31 -7.33
CA ASN A 89 -7.13 13.65 -6.40
C ASN A 89 -7.54 12.19 -6.23
N ALA A 90 -6.57 11.26 -6.24
CA ALA A 90 -6.79 9.86 -5.93
C ALA A 90 -5.90 9.47 -4.74
N ILE A 91 -6.50 9.17 -3.59
CA ILE A 91 -5.76 8.71 -2.41
C ILE A 91 -5.72 7.19 -2.42
N ILE A 92 -4.53 6.61 -2.44
CA ILE A 92 -4.34 5.16 -2.41
C ILE A 92 -4.15 4.75 -0.96
N ILE A 93 -5.09 3.97 -0.44
CA ILE A 93 -5.03 3.41 0.91
C ILE A 93 -4.86 1.91 0.78
N VAL A 94 -3.76 1.39 1.32
CA VAL A 94 -3.56 -0.05 1.44
C VAL A 94 -4.34 -0.55 2.65
N VAL A 95 -5.60 -0.92 2.41
CA VAL A 95 -6.65 -1.02 3.45
C VAL A 95 -6.35 -2.10 4.48
N GLY A 96 -5.76 -3.23 4.07
CA GLY A 96 -5.40 -4.29 5.01
C GLY A 96 -4.17 -3.97 5.87
N GLY A 97 -3.30 -3.06 5.40
CA GLY A 97 -2.13 -2.58 6.13
C GLY A 97 -1.26 -3.72 6.66
N ALA A 98 -0.74 -3.51 7.88
CA ALA A 98 0.10 -4.48 8.56
C ALA A 98 -0.57 -5.87 8.77
N ALA A 99 -1.91 -5.99 8.76
CA ALA A 99 -2.55 -7.28 8.95
C ALA A 99 -2.42 -8.19 7.72
N GLU A 100 -2.44 -7.60 6.52
CA GLU A 100 -2.18 -8.34 5.29
C GLU A 100 -0.68 -8.63 5.12
N SER A 101 0.20 -7.67 5.45
CA SER A 101 1.65 -7.90 5.33
C SER A 101 2.12 -9.06 6.21
N LEU A 102 1.63 -9.17 7.45
CA LEU A 102 1.99 -10.27 8.36
C LEU A 102 1.49 -11.66 7.94
N ASN A 103 0.54 -11.71 7.01
CA ASN A 103 -0.03 -12.93 6.44
C ASN A 103 0.36 -13.09 4.96
N CYS A 104 1.34 -12.32 4.50
CA CYS A 104 1.86 -12.38 3.15
C CYS A 104 2.58 -13.73 2.97
N THR A 105 2.04 -14.58 2.11
CA THR A 105 2.62 -15.89 1.82
C THR A 105 2.46 -16.18 0.34
N PRO A 106 3.53 -16.59 -0.36
CA PRO A 106 3.45 -17.02 -1.76
C PRO A 106 2.35 -18.06 -1.98
N GLY A 107 1.63 -17.95 -3.09
CA GLY A 107 0.50 -18.81 -3.45
C GLY A 107 -0.82 -18.52 -2.73
N LYS A 108 -0.83 -17.58 -1.75
CA LYS A 108 -2.04 -17.24 -1.00
C LYS A 108 -2.39 -15.77 -1.18
N ASN A 109 -3.66 -15.51 -1.48
CA ASN A 109 -4.24 -14.18 -1.52
C ASN A 109 -5.23 -14.03 -0.37
N SER A 110 -4.88 -13.21 0.62
CA SER A 110 -5.71 -12.97 1.79
C SER A 110 -5.94 -11.48 1.98
N VAL A 111 -7.21 -11.08 2.03
CA VAL A 111 -7.62 -9.68 2.15
C VAL A 111 -8.27 -9.43 3.51
N THR A 112 -7.78 -8.41 4.22
CA THR A 112 -8.32 -7.97 5.51
C THR A 112 -9.25 -6.78 5.30
N LEU A 113 -10.55 -7.05 5.09
CA LEU A 113 -11.54 -5.98 4.80
C LEU A 113 -12.73 -5.92 5.76
N LYS A 114 -13.14 -7.04 6.37
CA LYS A 114 -14.40 -7.17 7.15
C LYS A 114 -14.63 -6.00 8.11
N ASN A 115 -13.61 -5.61 8.87
CA ASN A 115 -13.67 -4.56 9.88
C ASN A 115 -12.98 -3.24 9.47
N ARG A 116 -12.49 -3.13 8.22
CA ARG A 116 -11.79 -1.94 7.73
C ARG A 116 -12.77 -1.00 7.02
N LYS A 117 -13.54 -0.22 7.78
CA LYS A 117 -14.56 0.70 7.23
C LYS A 117 -14.16 2.18 7.23
N GLY A 118 -12.96 2.50 7.74
CA GLY A 118 -12.50 3.89 7.89
C GLY A 118 -12.43 4.65 6.56
N PHE A 119 -11.88 4.03 5.51
CA PHE A 119 -11.77 4.64 4.19
C PHE A 119 -13.14 4.89 3.54
N VAL A 120 -14.10 3.98 3.73
CA VAL A 120 -15.49 4.15 3.26
C VAL A 120 -16.16 5.33 3.99
N LYS A 121 -15.96 5.45 5.30
CA LYS A 121 -16.47 6.59 6.08
C LYS A 121 -15.87 7.92 5.61
N LEU A 122 -14.59 7.94 5.23
CA LEU A 122 -13.93 9.13 4.67
C LEU A 122 -14.49 9.48 3.29
N ALA A 123 -14.66 8.49 2.41
CA ALA A 123 -15.27 8.66 1.10
C ALA A 123 -16.66 9.30 1.20
N LEU A 124 -17.52 8.74 2.06
CA LEU A 124 -18.88 9.27 2.31
C LEU A 124 -18.86 10.70 2.85
N ARG A 125 -17.94 11.03 3.75
CA ARG A 125 -17.84 12.38 4.33
C ARG A 125 -17.48 13.43 3.28
N HIS A 126 -16.58 13.10 2.36
CA HIS A 126 -16.04 14.06 1.39
C HIS A 126 -16.71 13.97 0.01
N GLY A 127 -17.69 13.08 -0.17
CA GLY A 127 -18.29 12.82 -1.48
C GLY A 127 -17.28 12.27 -2.50
N ALA A 128 -16.26 11.55 -2.03
CA ALA A 128 -15.25 10.94 -2.89
C ALA A 128 -15.69 9.54 -3.33
N ASP A 129 -15.40 9.18 -4.57
CA ASP A 129 -15.76 7.87 -5.12
C ASP A 129 -14.76 6.79 -4.69
N LEU A 130 -15.27 5.60 -4.38
CA LEU A 130 -14.43 4.44 -4.04
C LEU A 130 -14.01 3.70 -5.31
N VAL A 131 -12.71 3.45 -5.44
CA VAL A 131 -12.16 2.64 -6.53
C VAL A 131 -11.51 1.39 -5.92
N PRO A 132 -12.05 0.18 -6.15
CA PRO A 132 -11.39 -1.05 -5.72
C PRO A 132 -10.13 -1.25 -6.57
N VAL A 133 -9.00 -1.57 -5.93
CA VAL A 133 -7.74 -1.86 -6.62
C VAL A 133 -7.19 -3.17 -6.11
N TYR A 134 -6.91 -4.09 -7.01
CA TYR A 134 -6.40 -5.41 -6.65
C TYR A 134 -5.07 -5.70 -7.34
N SER A 135 -4.09 -6.20 -6.58
CA SER A 135 -2.74 -6.46 -7.04
C SER A 135 -2.37 -7.93 -6.93
N PHE A 136 -2.27 -8.58 -8.08
CA PHE A 136 -1.80 -9.95 -8.20
C PHE A 136 -0.27 -9.98 -8.20
N GLY A 137 0.32 -10.96 -7.50
CA GLY A 137 1.77 -11.18 -7.46
C GLY A 137 2.51 -10.46 -6.33
N GLU A 138 1.85 -9.55 -5.59
CA GLU A 138 2.44 -8.85 -4.42
C GLU A 138 2.98 -9.80 -3.34
N ASN A 139 2.36 -10.98 -3.19
CA ASN A 139 2.79 -11.96 -2.20
C ASN A 139 3.90 -12.89 -2.70
N GLU A 140 4.27 -12.81 -3.98
CA GLU A 140 5.26 -13.69 -4.62
C GLU A 140 6.68 -13.11 -4.59
N VAL A 141 6.81 -11.80 -4.35
CA VAL A 141 8.09 -11.08 -4.46
C VAL A 141 8.99 -11.24 -3.25
N TYR A 142 8.48 -11.76 -2.14
CA TYR A 142 9.27 -12.07 -0.95
C TYR A 142 8.81 -13.37 -0.29
N LYS A 143 9.74 -14.05 0.38
CA LYS A 143 9.44 -15.15 1.29
C LYS A 143 9.47 -14.64 2.71
N GLN A 144 8.40 -14.85 3.45
CA GLN A 144 8.28 -14.46 4.85
C GLN A 144 8.34 -15.69 5.76
N VAL A 145 8.99 -15.54 6.91
CA VAL A 145 8.84 -16.48 8.02
C VAL A 145 7.49 -16.21 8.70
N ILE A 146 6.57 -17.18 8.60
CA ILE A 146 5.26 -17.12 9.24
C ILE A 146 5.32 -17.89 10.56
N PHE A 147 5.09 -17.18 11.67
CA PHE A 147 4.92 -17.83 12.97
C PHE A 147 3.53 -18.45 13.07
N GLU A 148 3.47 -19.71 13.49
CA GLU A 148 2.22 -20.46 13.65
C GLU A 148 1.27 -19.77 14.66
N GLU A 149 -0.04 -19.92 14.44
CA GLU A 149 -1.02 -19.42 15.38
C GLU A 149 -0.91 -20.15 16.72
N GLY A 150 -0.93 -19.39 17.82
CA GLY A 150 -0.69 -19.94 19.17
C GLY A 150 0.78 -19.94 19.60
N SER A 151 1.73 -19.76 18.68
CA SER A 151 3.15 -19.66 19.05
C SER A 151 3.47 -18.37 19.83
N TRP A 152 4.49 -18.44 20.69
CA TRP A 152 4.99 -17.27 21.43
C TRP A 152 5.47 -16.16 20.48
N GLY A 153 6.15 -16.52 19.38
CA GLY A 153 6.59 -15.56 18.36
C GLY A 153 5.43 -14.80 17.72
N ARG A 154 4.36 -15.50 17.35
CA ARG A 154 3.14 -14.88 16.80
C ARG A 154 2.44 -13.98 17.81
N TRP A 155 2.43 -14.37 19.08
CA TRP A 155 1.87 -13.56 20.17
C TRP A 155 2.64 -12.25 20.35
N VAL A 156 3.99 -12.29 20.40
CA VAL A 156 4.85 -11.11 20.47
C VAL A 156 4.61 -10.21 19.25
N GLN A 157 4.58 -10.78 18.05
CA GLN A 157 4.37 -10.04 16.80
C GLN A 157 3.01 -9.32 16.79
N LYS A 158 1.91 -9.99 17.18
CA LYS A 158 0.57 -9.39 17.28
C LYS A 158 0.50 -8.31 18.38
N LYS A 159 1.17 -8.51 19.52
CA LYS A 159 1.25 -7.50 20.59
C LYS A 159 1.98 -6.24 20.12
N PHE A 160 3.14 -6.41 19.49
CA PHE A 160 3.93 -5.32 18.93
C PHE A 160 3.15 -4.56 17.86
N GLN A 161 2.49 -5.27 16.92
CA GLN A 161 1.60 -4.67 15.93
C GLN A 161 0.51 -3.79 16.57
N LYS A 162 -0.12 -4.28 17.65
CA LYS A 162 -1.21 -3.56 18.33
C LYS A 162 -0.72 -2.27 19.00
N HIS A 163 0.51 -2.24 19.50
CA HIS A 163 1.03 -1.10 20.27
C HIS A 163 1.75 -0.08 19.39
N ILE A 164 2.46 -0.54 18.36
CA ILE A 164 3.35 0.30 17.54
C ILE A 164 2.76 0.56 16.15
N GLY A 165 1.72 -0.18 15.75
CA GLY A 165 1.05 -0.01 14.45
C GLY A 165 1.79 -0.64 13.27
N PHE A 166 3.00 -1.15 13.50
CA PHE A 166 3.79 -1.94 12.56
C PHE A 166 4.37 -3.12 13.31
N ALA A 167 4.36 -4.31 12.71
CA ALA A 167 5.08 -5.45 13.22
C ALA A 167 6.16 -5.88 12.23
N PRO A 168 7.39 -6.16 12.70
CA PRO A 168 8.46 -6.57 11.82
C PRO A 168 8.06 -7.89 11.16
N CYS A 169 8.06 -7.88 9.82
CA CYS A 169 8.03 -9.10 9.03
C CYS A 169 9.48 -9.57 8.93
N ILE A 170 9.75 -10.83 9.26
CA ILE A 170 11.04 -11.46 8.95
C ILE A 170 10.87 -12.04 7.56
N PHE A 171 11.56 -11.46 6.59
CA PHE A 171 11.43 -11.84 5.20
C PHE A 171 12.77 -11.80 4.49
N HIS A 172 12.80 -12.44 3.34
CA HIS A 172 13.92 -12.38 2.43
C HIS A 172 13.48 -12.47 0.98
N GLY A 173 14.31 -11.92 0.12
CA GLY A 173 14.22 -12.04 -1.33
C GLY A 173 15.54 -12.51 -1.89
N ARG A 174 16.03 -11.82 -2.90
CA ARG A 174 17.30 -12.10 -3.60
C ARG A 174 18.39 -11.09 -3.26
N GLY A 175 19.64 -11.45 -3.54
CA GLY A 175 20.80 -10.57 -3.43
C GLY A 175 20.86 -9.53 -4.55
N LEU A 176 21.69 -8.50 -4.33
CA LEU A 176 21.90 -7.39 -5.27
C LEU A 176 22.61 -7.84 -6.55
N PHE A 177 23.64 -8.68 -6.40
CA PHE A 177 24.53 -9.08 -7.50
C PHE A 177 24.22 -10.47 -8.09
N SER A 178 23.36 -11.26 -7.44
CA SER A 178 22.97 -12.59 -7.90
C SER A 178 21.55 -12.94 -7.46
N SER A 179 20.79 -13.56 -8.36
CA SER A 179 19.44 -14.05 -8.06
C SER A 179 19.43 -15.25 -7.11
N ASN A 180 20.57 -15.94 -6.99
CA ASN A 180 20.68 -17.19 -6.24
C ASN A 180 21.15 -16.95 -4.79
N THR A 181 21.48 -15.72 -4.42
CA THR A 181 21.89 -15.36 -3.06
C THR A 181 20.73 -14.77 -2.28
N TRP A 182 20.80 -14.91 -0.96
CA TRP A 182 19.85 -14.32 -0.03
C TRP A 182 20.06 -12.80 0.09
N GLY A 183 18.97 -12.03 0.20
CA GLY A 183 19.04 -10.58 0.36
C GLY A 183 17.67 -9.92 0.52
N LEU A 184 17.63 -8.59 0.34
CA LEU A 184 16.45 -7.76 0.54
C LEU A 184 15.75 -7.31 -0.76
N LEU A 185 16.31 -7.63 -1.93
CA LEU A 185 15.65 -7.30 -3.19
C LEU A 185 14.49 -8.24 -3.47
N PRO A 186 13.41 -7.78 -4.10
CA PRO A 186 12.29 -8.64 -4.46
C PRO A 186 12.71 -9.71 -5.47
N TYR A 187 12.13 -10.91 -5.35
CA TYR A 187 12.20 -11.93 -6.39
C TYR A 187 11.62 -11.39 -7.70
N SER A 188 12.16 -11.86 -8.82
CA SER A 188 11.70 -11.46 -10.16
C SER A 188 10.38 -12.16 -10.50
N LYS A 189 9.31 -11.71 -9.87
CA LYS A 189 7.94 -12.17 -10.08
C LYS A 189 7.07 -11.00 -10.57
N PRO A 190 6.20 -11.23 -11.56
CA PRO A 190 5.35 -10.17 -12.08
C PRO A 190 4.35 -9.71 -11.02
N ILE A 191 4.15 -8.38 -10.94
CA ILE A 191 3.04 -7.78 -10.19
C ILE A 191 2.08 -7.14 -11.19
N THR A 192 0.82 -7.56 -11.16
CA THR A 192 -0.24 -7.03 -12.01
C THR A 192 -1.33 -6.42 -11.14
N THR A 193 -1.41 -5.10 -11.13
CA THR A 193 -2.47 -4.35 -10.44
C THR A 193 -3.56 -3.94 -11.42
N VAL A 194 -4.82 -4.22 -11.08
CA VAL A 194 -6.05 -3.94 -11.83
C VAL A 194 -6.92 -2.95 -11.06
#